data_AF-A0A523T433-F1
#
_entry.id   AF-A0A523T433-F1
#
_cell.length_a   1.000
_cell.length_b   1.000
_cell.length_c   1.000
_cell.angle_alpha   90.00
_cell.angle_beta   90.00
_cell.angle_gamma   90.00
#
_symmetry.space_group_name_H-M   'P 1'
#
loop_
_entity.id
_entity.type
_entity.pdbx_description
1 polymer ?
#
loop_
_entity_poly.entity_id
_entity_poly.type
_entity_poly.pdbx_seq_one_letter_code
_entity_poly.pdbx_strand_id
1 'polypeptide(L)'
;MKLLVSVVNKSEALESIKGGAHILDVKNPKEGSLGANFPRVIRQVKEVVPKNLEVSATIGDLPNLPGTASLAALGAAVSGVDYVKV
;
A
#
# COMPACT_ATOMS: atom_id res chain seq x y z
N MET A 1 10.12 0.86 -18.00
CA MET A 1 9.53 -0.09 -17.02
C MET A 1 9.52 0.59 -15.66
N LYS A 2 8.41 0.52 -14.88
CA LYS A 2 8.36 1.03 -13.50
C LYS A 2 8.69 -0.10 -12.52
N LEU A 3 9.50 0.17 -11.50
CA LEU A 3 9.82 -0.77 -10.41
C LEU A 3 8.86 -0.56 -9.24
N LEU A 4 8.14 -1.62 -8.85
CA LEU A 4 7.30 -1.66 -7.65
C LEU A 4 8.02 -2.44 -6.56
N VAL A 5 8.09 -1.87 -5.35
CA VAL A 5 8.67 -2.54 -4.18
C VAL A 5 7.62 -2.60 -3.07
N SER A 6 7.33 -3.80 -2.57
CA SER A 6 6.42 -3.97 -1.45
C SER A 6 7.11 -3.71 -0.11
N VAL A 7 6.46 -2.94 0.75
CA VAL A 7 6.98 -2.52 2.06
C VAL A 7 5.93 -2.75 3.14
N VAL A 8 6.35 -3.02 4.37
CA VAL A 8 5.42 -3.27 5.50
C VAL A 8 5.34 -2.09 6.49
N ASN A 9 6.24 -1.11 6.38
CA ASN A 9 6.30 0.05 7.26
C ASN A 9 7.07 1.24 6.64
N LYS A 10 7.10 2.37 7.36
CA LYS A 10 7.81 3.60 6.97
C LYS A 10 9.32 3.43 6.80
N SER A 11 9.97 2.55 7.56
CA SER A 11 11.43 2.36 7.47
C SER A 11 11.80 1.69 6.14
N GLU A 12 11.10 0.62 5.77
CA GLU A 12 11.30 -0.04 4.48
C GLU A 12 10.93 0.86 3.30
N ALA A 13 9.93 1.72 3.46
CA ALA A 13 9.58 2.73 2.47
C ALA A 13 10.75 3.68 2.19
N LEU A 14 11.41 4.19 3.24
CA LEU A 14 12.57 5.08 3.09
C LEU A 14 13.74 4.39 2.37
N GLU A 15 14.03 3.13 2.70
CA GLU A 15 15.07 2.37 2.02
C GLU A 15 14.71 2.06 0.56
N SER A 16 13.43 1.77 0.29
CA SER A 16 12.94 1.53 -1.08
C SER A 16 13.03 2.78 -1.95
N ILE A 17 12.76 3.96 -1.38
CA ILE A 17 12.92 5.27 -2.06
C ILE A 17 14.40 5.48 -2.41
N LYS A 18 15.32 5.25 -1.46
CA LYS A 18 16.77 5.35 -1.71
C LYS A 18 17.24 4.36 -2.78
N GLY A 19 16.63 3.17 -2.82
CA GLY A 19 16.90 2.13 -3.82
C GLY A 19 16.33 2.40 -5.21
N GLY A 20 15.62 3.51 -5.43
CA GLY A 20 15.07 3.88 -6.75
C GLY A 20 13.74 3.20 -7.10
N ALA A 21 12.93 2.83 -6.11
CA ALA A 21 11.57 2.38 -6.36
C ALA A 21 10.73 3.48 -7.04
N HIS A 22 9.88 3.09 -7.98
CA HIS A 22 8.95 4.01 -8.65
C HIS A 22 7.57 4.00 -7.96
N ILE A 23 7.20 2.82 -7.43
CA ILE A 23 5.92 2.59 -6.73
C ILE A 23 6.23 1.87 -5.42
N LEU A 24 5.70 2.40 -4.31
CA LEU A 24 5.77 1.75 -3.01
C LEU A 24 4.45 1.03 -2.71
N ASP A 25 4.51 -0.28 -2.49
CA ASP A 25 3.33 -1.12 -2.30
C ASP A 25 3.20 -1.55 -0.83
N VAL A 26 2.32 -0.87 -0.10
CA VAL A 26 2.08 -1.15 1.32
C VAL A 26 1.23 -2.40 1.45
N LYS A 27 1.81 -3.45 2.03
CA LYS A 27 1.10 -4.72 2.32
C LYS A 27 1.45 -5.27 3.69
N ASN A 28 0.71 -6.28 4.12
CA ASN A 28 0.93 -7.00 5.36
C ASN A 28 1.02 -8.52 5.10
N PRO A 29 2.23 -9.08 4.93
CA PRO A 29 2.41 -10.50 4.67
C PRO A 29 1.85 -11.43 5.77
N LYS A 30 1.63 -10.92 6.99
CA LYS A 30 1.02 -11.68 8.08
C LYS A 30 -0.47 -11.98 7.84
N GLU A 31 -1.12 -11.23 6.96
CA GLU A 31 -2.52 -11.39 6.56
C GLU A 31 -2.67 -12.02 5.17
N GLY A 32 -1.59 -12.62 4.63
CA GLY A 32 -1.60 -13.30 3.34
C GLY A 32 -0.75 -12.62 2.26
N SER A 33 -0.85 -13.12 1.03
CA SER A 33 -0.04 -12.67 -0.11
C SER A 33 -0.30 -11.20 -0.45
N LEU A 34 -1.59 -10.80 -0.46
CA LEU A 34 -2.08 -9.43 -0.60
C LEU A 34 -2.71 -8.93 0.70
N GLY A 35 -2.24 -9.40 1.87
CA GLY A 35 -2.77 -8.97 3.16
C GLY A 35 -2.79 -7.44 3.32
N ALA A 36 -3.89 -6.89 3.83
CA ALA A 36 -4.06 -5.44 4.00
C ALA A 36 -3.21 -4.93 5.17
N ASN A 37 -2.61 -3.75 5.02
CA ASN A 37 -1.98 -3.08 6.16
C ASN A 37 -2.93 -2.02 6.75
N PHE A 38 -2.65 -1.57 7.97
CA PHE A 38 -3.52 -0.63 8.67
C PHE A 38 -3.54 0.76 8.00
N PRO A 39 -4.68 1.48 8.00
CA PRO A 39 -4.79 2.85 7.48
C PRO A 39 -3.72 3.81 7.99
N ARG A 40 -3.33 3.69 9.27
CA ARG A 40 -2.26 4.50 9.87
C ARG A 40 -0.89 4.22 9.24
N VAL A 41 -0.59 2.96 8.93
CA VAL A 41 0.70 2.58 8.32
C VAL A 41 0.76 3.09 6.88
N ILE A 42 -0.34 2.94 6.13
CA ILE A 42 -0.46 3.50 4.78
C ILE A 42 -0.19 5.01 4.80
N ARG A 43 -0.82 5.76 5.72
CA ARG A 43 -0.55 7.20 5.88
C ARG A 43 0.90 7.52 6.21
N GLN A 44 1.49 6.80 7.17
CA GLN A 44 2.91 6.99 7.54
C GLN A 44 3.87 6.75 6.37
N VAL A 45 3.53 5.81 5.48
CA VAL A 45 4.29 5.59 4.23
C VAL A 45 4.02 6.76 3.27
N LYS A 46 2.77 7.14 3.02
CA LYS A 46 2.47 8.25 2.10
C LYS A 46 3.12 9.58 2.52
N GLU A 47 3.23 9.84 3.82
CA GLU A 47 3.89 11.04 4.37
C GLU A 47 5.37 11.16 4.02
N VAL A 48 6.07 10.03 3.84
CA VAL A 48 7.50 10.04 3.48
C VAL A 48 7.76 9.91 1.98
N VAL A 49 6.73 9.57 1.19
CA VAL A 49 6.87 9.35 -0.25
C VAL A 49 6.85 10.69 -0.98
N PRO A 50 7.90 11.01 -1.76
CA PRO A 50 7.92 12.20 -2.60
C PRO A 50 6.74 12.25 -3.58
N LYS A 51 6.26 13.45 -3.92
CA LYS A 51 5.09 13.63 -4.80
C LYS A 51 5.23 13.04 -6.21
N ASN A 52 6.46 12.79 -6.67
CA ASN A 52 6.75 12.20 -7.98
C ASN A 52 6.78 10.67 -7.97
N LEU A 53 6.57 10.04 -6.81
CA LEU A 53 6.43 8.59 -6.66
C LEU A 53 4.99 8.23 -6.29
N GLU A 54 4.59 7.01 -6.64
CA GLU A 54 3.24 6.50 -6.43
C GLU A 54 3.20 5.53 -5.25
N VAL A 55 2.06 5.47 -4.55
CA VAL A 55 1.81 4.54 -3.46
C VAL A 55 0.67 3.59 -3.84
N SER A 56 0.90 2.31 -3.65
CA SER A 56 -0.09 1.23 -3.75
C SER A 56 -0.40 0.69 -2.37
N ALA A 57 -1.62 0.21 -2.13
CA ALA A 57 -1.92 -0.64 -0.99
C ALA A 57 -2.86 -1.77 -1.37
N THR A 58 -2.62 -2.93 -0.74
CA THR A 58 -3.50 -4.08 -0.83
C THR A 58 -4.66 -3.98 0.16
N ILE A 59 -5.83 -4.54 -0.20
CA ILE A 59 -7.01 -4.57 0.66
C ILE A 59 -7.33 -5.96 1.24
N GLY A 60 -6.39 -6.91 1.11
CA GLY A 60 -6.47 -8.24 1.69
C GLY A 60 -6.67 -9.33 0.64
N ASP A 61 -6.33 -10.58 1.00
CA ASP A 61 -6.77 -11.77 0.28
C ASP A 61 -8.27 -12.01 0.60
N LEU A 62 -9.14 -11.16 0.04
CA LEU A 62 -10.54 -11.09 0.44
C LEU A 62 -11.36 -12.29 -0.08
N PRO A 63 -12.33 -12.81 0.71
CA PRO A 63 -13.36 -13.69 0.18
C PRO A 63 -14.31 -12.92 -0.77
N ASN A 64 -15.24 -13.63 -1.42
CA ASN A 64 -16.21 -13.02 -2.34
C ASN A 64 -17.29 -12.18 -1.61
N LEU A 65 -16.86 -11.05 -1.03
CA LEU A 65 -17.66 -10.08 -0.28
C LEU A 65 -17.48 -8.68 -0.88
N PRO A 66 -18.17 -8.36 -1.99
CA PRO A 66 -17.91 -7.14 -2.76
C PRO A 66 -18.15 -5.84 -1.99
N GLY A 67 -19.12 -5.80 -1.07
CA GLY A 67 -19.35 -4.63 -0.21
C GLY A 67 -18.18 -4.37 0.75
N THR A 68 -17.67 -5.42 1.38
CA THR A 68 -16.49 -5.34 2.26
C THR A 68 -15.26 -4.88 1.48
N ALA A 69 -15.03 -5.44 0.29
CA ALA A 69 -13.94 -5.03 -0.59
C ALA A 69 -14.05 -3.55 -0.98
N SER A 70 -15.25 -3.08 -1.30
CA SER A 70 -15.51 -1.69 -1.68
C SER A 70 -15.23 -0.71 -0.52
N LEU A 71 -15.64 -1.07 0.71
CA LEU A 71 -15.34 -0.25 1.89
C LEU A 71 -13.85 -0.27 2.25
N ALA A 72 -13.18 -1.41 2.10
CA ALA A 72 -11.73 -1.52 2.30
C ALA A 72 -10.96 -0.70 1.26
N ALA A 73 -11.39 -0.73 -0.01
CA ALA A 73 -10.85 0.10 -1.08
C ALA A 73 -11.00 1.60 -0.80
N LEU A 74 -12.17 2.04 -0.33
CA LEU A 74 -12.38 3.42 0.11
C LEU A 74 -11.46 3.77 1.28
N GLY A 75 -11.30 2.87 2.25
CA GLY A 75 -10.40 3.04 3.39
C GLY A 75 -8.93 3.21 2.97
N ALA A 76 -8.47 2.42 1.99
CA ALA A 76 -7.14 2.54 1.40
C ALA A 76 -6.98 3.89 0.67
N ALA A 77 -7.94 4.26 -0.19
CA ALA A 77 -7.92 5.51 -0.94
C ALA A 77 -7.88 6.75 -0.02
N VAL A 78 -8.72 6.79 1.02
CA VAL A 78 -8.75 7.88 2.03
C VAL A 78 -7.48 7.88 2.91
N SER A 79 -6.71 6.80 2.90
CA SER A 79 -5.39 6.74 3.55
C SER A 79 -4.27 7.30 2.67
N GLY A 80 -4.56 7.66 1.41
CA GLY A 80 -3.68 8.45 0.55
C GLY A 80 -2.96 7.68 -0.56
N VAL A 81 -3.45 6.49 -0.94
CA VAL A 81 -2.82 5.70 -2.02
C VAL A 81 -3.30 6.12 -3.41
N ASP A 82 -2.43 5.92 -4.39
CA ASP A 82 -2.67 6.16 -5.82
C ASP A 82 -3.21 4.88 -6.50
N TYR A 83 -2.86 3.71 -5.98
CA TYR A 83 -3.33 2.39 -6.42
C TYR A 83 -3.96 1.60 -5.28
N VAL A 84 -5.12 1.00 -5.54
CA VAL A 84 -5.75 0.02 -4.67
C VAL A 84 -5.65 -1.35 -5.33
N LYS A 85 -5.14 -2.34 -4.60
CA LYS A 85 -4.93 -3.71 -5.10
C LYS A 85 -5.84 -4.68 -4.36
N VAL A 86 -6.68 -5.39 -5.13
CA VAL A 86 -7.63 -6.41 -4.67
C VAL A 86 -7.06 -7.79 -4.92
#